data_AF-A0A1V3X9X9-F1
#
_entry.id   AF-A0A1V3X9X9-F1
#
_cell.length_a   1.000
_cell.length_b   1.000
_cell.length_c   1.000
_cell.angle_alpha   90.00
_cell.angle_beta   90.00
_cell.angle_gamma   90.00
#
_symmetry.space_group_name_H-M   'P 1'
#
loop_
_entity.id
_entity.type
_entity.pdbx_description
1 polymer ?
#
loop_
_entity_poly.entity_id
_entity_poly.type
_entity_poly.pdbx_seq_one_letter_code
_entity_poly.pdbx_strand_id
1 'polypeptide(L)' 'MVSLFAPVVPAAQWRPYGRRVSVLGDQSAPCRASRAGACSVPGHPCLDGIKDAELLAAVRWRGGPP' A
#
# COMPACT_ATOMS: atom_id res chain seq x y z
N MET A 1 11.44 4.66 -1.34
CA MET A 1 11.06 3.24 -1.40
C MET A 1 9.55 3.19 -1.51
N VAL A 2 9.00 2.31 -2.35
CA VAL A 2 7.53 2.17 -2.51
C VAL A 2 7.13 0.79 -2.00
N SER A 3 6.05 0.73 -1.23
CA SER A 3 5.49 -0.51 -0.71
C SER A 3 4.02 -0.61 -1.13
N LEU A 4 3.68 -1.62 -1.91
CA LEU A 4 2.30 -2.05 -2.11
C LEU A 4 1.87 -2.79 -0.84
N PHE A 5 0.77 -2.40 -0.21
CA PHE A 5 0.44 -2.84 1.13
C PHE A 5 -1.04 -3.19 1.29
N ALA A 6 -1.32 -4.49 1.41
CA ALA A 6 -2.65 -4.98 1.76
C ALA A 6 -2.94 -4.69 3.25
N PRO A 7 -4.12 -4.16 3.61
CA PRO A 7 -4.39 -3.68 4.97
C PRO A 7 -4.73 -4.79 5.97
N VAL A 8 -4.36 -6.05 5.69
CA VAL A 8 -4.63 -7.21 6.56
C VAL A 8 -4.02 -7.04 7.95
N VAL A 9 -3.01 -6.19 8.07
CA VAL A 9 -2.43 -5.67 9.32
C VAL A 9 -2.32 -4.14 9.28
N PRO A 10 -2.27 -3.43 10.41
CA PRO A 10 -2.18 -1.97 10.42
C PRO A 10 -0.83 -1.46 9.85
N ALA A 11 -0.89 -0.63 8.82
CA ALA A 11 0.30 -0.03 8.21
C ALA A 11 1.14 0.80 9.23
N ALA A 12 0.52 1.42 10.23
CA ALA A 12 1.22 2.19 11.25
C ALA A 12 2.24 1.36 12.05
N GLN A 13 2.02 0.05 12.18
CA GLN A 13 2.86 -0.87 12.95
C GLN A 13 3.73 -1.78 12.07
N TRP A 14 3.28 -2.08 10.84
CA TRP A 14 3.88 -3.12 10.00
C TRP A 14 4.48 -2.64 8.69
N ARG A 15 4.30 -1.36 8.31
CA ARG A 15 4.94 -0.83 7.10
C ARG A 15 6.46 -0.83 7.26
N PRO A 16 7.22 -0.91 6.15
CA PRO A 16 8.68 -0.75 6.20
C PRO A 16 9.07 0.55 6.92
N TYR A 17 10.09 0.47 7.78
CA TYR A 17 10.61 1.64 8.47
C TYR A 17 11.43 2.52 7.51
N GLY A 18 11.24 3.82 7.59
CA GLY A 18 12.04 4.80 6.84
C GLY A 18 11.30 6.10 6.56
N ARG A 19 12.06 7.20 6.50
CA ARG A 19 11.51 8.56 6.23
C ARG A 19 10.97 8.76 4.81
N ARG A 20 11.34 7.90 3.86
CA ARG A 20 10.98 8.01 2.43
C ARG A 20 10.29 6.73 1.93
N VAL A 21 9.31 6.24 2.69
CA VAL A 21 8.48 5.09 2.33
C VAL A 21 7.10 5.59 1.91
N SER A 22 6.74 5.37 0.66
CA SER A 22 5.37 5.57 0.16
C SER A 22 4.63 4.25 0.24
N VAL A 23 3.53 4.22 0.98
CA VAL A 23 2.63 3.07 1.11
C VAL A 23 1.47 3.28 0.15
N LEU A 24 1.25 2.35 -0.77
CA LEU A 24 0.14 2.38 -1.74
C LEU A 24 -0.79 1.18 -1.53
N GLY A 25 -2.07 1.38 -1.82
CA GLY A 25 -3.13 0.39 -1.63
C GLY A 25 -4.27 0.93 -0.79
N ASP A 26 -5.47 0.37 -0.99
CA ASP A 26 -6.66 0.81 -0.28
C ASP A 26 -6.63 0.31 1.17
N GLN A 27 -6.40 1.25 2.09
CA GLN A 27 -6.34 0.96 3.52
C GLN A 27 -7.72 0.79 4.18
N SER A 28 -8.79 0.94 3.40
CA SER A 28 -10.19 0.75 3.81
C SER A 28 -10.83 -0.53 3.25
N ALA A 29 -10.10 -1.29 2.44
CA ALA A 29 -10.61 -2.50 1.80
C ALA A 29 -11.15 -3.54 2.83
N PRO A 30 -12.12 -4.39 2.47
CA PRO A 30 -12.77 -5.31 3.41
C PRO A 30 -11.85 -6.34 4.08
N CYS A 31 -10.68 -6.62 3.48
CA CYS A 31 -9.68 -7.49 4.08
C CYS A 31 -8.92 -6.84 5.25
N ARG A 32 -9.22 -5.58 5.61
CA ARG A 32 -8.51 -4.83 6.65
C ARG A 32 -8.54 -5.52 8.01
N ALA A 33 -7.39 -5.55 8.68
CA ALA A 33 -7.18 -6.11 10.02
C ALA A 33 -7.59 -7.59 10.18
N SER A 34 -7.79 -8.31 9.07
CA SER A 34 -8.19 -9.73 9.07
C SER A 34 -7.03 -10.68 9.39
N ARG A 35 -5.77 -10.24 9.23
CA ARG A 35 -4.56 -11.08 9.23
C ARG A 35 -4.61 -12.24 8.23
N ALA A 36 -5.45 -12.16 7.19
CA ALA A 36 -5.55 -13.20 6.19
C ALA A 36 -4.24 -13.30 5.37
N GLY A 37 -3.74 -14.52 5.19
CA GLY A 37 -2.58 -14.79 4.33
C GLY A 37 -2.90 -14.73 2.84
N ALA A 38 -4.17 -14.90 2.48
CA ALA A 38 -4.71 -14.69 1.14
C ALA A 38 -5.89 -13.71 1.23
N CYS A 39 -6.04 -12.83 0.26
CA CYS A 39 -7.15 -11.87 0.25
C CYS A 39 -8.48 -12.64 0.16
N SER A 40 -9.39 -12.39 1.12
CA SER A 40 -10.71 -13.01 1.14
C SER A 40 -11.70 -12.38 0.15
N VAL A 41 -11.31 -11.29 -0.51
CA VAL A 41 -12.15 -10.56 -1.45
C VAL A 41 -11.66 -10.82 -2.88
N PRO A 42 -12.51 -11.33 -3.78
CA PRO A 42 -12.16 -11.53 -5.19
C PRO A 42 -11.69 -10.23 -5.86
N GLY A 43 -10.70 -10.33 -6.76
CA GLY A 43 -10.18 -9.18 -7.52
C GLY A 43 -9.40 -8.18 -6.67
N HIS A 44 -8.83 -8.62 -5.54
CA HIS A 44 -7.84 -7.87 -4.74
C HIS A 44 -8.09 -6.34 -4.66
N PRO A 45 -9.27 -5.88 -4.20
CA PRO A 45 -9.59 -4.44 -4.18
C PRO A 45 -8.62 -3.62 -3.32
N CYS A 46 -7.91 -4.28 -2.39
CA CYS A 46 -6.83 -3.67 -1.62
C CYS A 46 -5.62 -3.21 -2.46
N LEU A 47 -5.39 -3.77 -3.65
CA LEU A 47 -4.23 -3.47 -4.51
C LEU A 47 -4.61 -3.14 -5.96
N ASP A 48 -5.70 -3.71 -6.50
CA ASP A 48 -6.07 -3.58 -7.91
C ASP A 48 -6.50 -2.17 -8.31
N GLY A 49 -6.90 -1.34 -7.34
CA GLY A 49 -7.25 0.08 -7.58
C GLY A 49 -6.05 1.02 -7.75
N ILE A 50 -4.82 0.55 -7.55
CA ILE A 50 -3.62 1.39 -7.64
C ILE A 50 -3.37 1.75 -9.10
N LYS A 51 -3.39 3.05 -9.40
CA LYS A 51 -3.17 3.55 -10.77
C LYS A 51 -1.69 3.69 -11.07
N ASP A 52 -1.30 3.49 -12.33
CA ASP A 52 0.07 3.69 -12.79
C ASP A 52 0.62 5.08 -12.47
N ALA A 53 -0.21 6.11 -12.59
CA ALA A 53 0.18 7.48 -12.26
C ALA A 53 0.59 7.64 -10.79
N GLU A 54 -0.13 6.99 -9.87
CA GLU A 54 0.15 7.01 -8.43
C GLU A 54 1.44 6.24 -8.12
N LEU A 55 1.61 5.07 -8.73
CA LEU A 55 2.83 4.28 -8.61
C LEU A 55 4.05 5.06 -9.12
N LEU A 56 3.96 5.66 -10.30
CA LEU A 56 5.03 6.45 -10.90
C LEU A 56 5.34 7.70 -10.07
N ALA A 57 4.32 8.38 -9.53
CA ALA A 57 4.52 9.50 -8.62
C ALA A 57 5.28 9.07 -7.35
N ALA A 58 4.90 7.96 -6.73
CA ALA A 58 5.57 7.42 -5.55
C ALA A 58 7.02 6.99 -5.83
N VAL A 59 7.29 6.42 -7.01
CA VAL A 59 8.65 6.07 -7.44
C VAL A 59 9.50 7.32 -7.67
N ARG A 60 8.96 8.35 -8.33
CA ARG A 60 9.65 9.63 -8.61
C ARG A 60 9.91 10.43 -7.33
N TRP A 61 9.03 10.34 -6.34
CA TRP A 61 9.14 11.02 -5.05
C TRP A 61 10.36 10.58 -4.20
N ARG A 62 11.16 9.60 -4.63
CA ARG A 62 12.41 9.21 -3.93
C ARG A 62 13.39 10.38 -3.70
N GLY A 63 13.23 11.52 -4.38
CA GLY A 63 14.09 12.72 -4.29
C GLY A 63 13.71 13.78 -3.23
N GLY A 64 12.45 13.94 -2.82
CA GLY A 64 11.98 15.21 -2.21
C GLY A 64 11.49 16.18 -3.30
N PRO A 65 10.91 17.36 -2.94
CA PRO A 65 10.51 18.35 -3.95
C PRO A 65 11.76 18.99 -4.58
N PRO A 66 11.65 19.76 -5.69
CA PRO A 66 12.67 20.76 -5.99
C PRO A 66 12.82 21.76 -4.83
#